data_AF-A0A195EXE4-F1
#
_entry.id   AF-A0A195EXE4-F1
#
_cell.length_a   1.000
_cell.length_b   1.000
_cell.length_c   1.000
_cell.angle_alpha   90.00
_cell.angle_beta   90.00
_cell.angle_gamma   90.00
#
_symmetry.space_group_name_H-M   'P 1'
#
loop_
_entity.id
_entity.type
_entity.pdbx_description
1 polymer ?
#
loop_
_entity_poly.entity_id
_entity_poly.type
_entity_poly.pdbx_seq_one_letter_code
_entity_poly.pdbx_strand_id
1 'polypeptide(L)'
;EDLLERCIRADTQNSNEAFNSCVWHLVPKNMFAGKKIVEIASYCAACTFNEGFQPLLKVMETMGVTIGRNAAELAKLRDRNRIQAANRQSLNSSKERRTELRNMQSGQNDYYDEQEGIMYGAGIAN
;
A
#
# COMPACT_ATOMS: atom_id res chain seq x y z
N GLU A 1 8.95 -6.10 23.25
CA GLU A 1 7.86 -6.86 22.59
C GLU A 1 8.47 -7.86 21.65
N ASP A 2 8.01 -9.11 21.73
CA ASP A 2 8.47 -10.20 20.90
C ASP A 2 7.79 -10.17 19.51
N LEU A 3 8.45 -10.70 18.49
CA LEU A 3 7.93 -10.71 17.10
C LEU A 3 6.58 -11.43 17.02
N LEU A 4 6.44 -12.52 17.78
CA LEU A 4 5.23 -13.34 17.84
C LEU A 4 4.02 -12.54 18.33
N GLU A 5 4.21 -11.70 19.35
CA GLU A 5 3.14 -10.91 19.96
C GLU A 5 2.58 -9.86 18.98
N ARG A 6 3.45 -9.27 18.16
CA ARG A 6 3.06 -8.32 17.09
C ARG A 6 2.36 -9.01 15.92
N CYS A 7 2.78 -10.23 15.57
CA CYS A 7 2.12 -11.03 14.54
C CYS A 7 0.71 -11.44 14.97
N ILE A 8 0.52 -11.87 16.23
CA ILE A 8 -0.79 -12.26 16.78
C ILE A 8 -1.75 -11.06 16.83
N ARG A 9 -1.25 -9.85 17.12
CA ARG A 9 -2.07 -8.62 17.17
C ARG A 9 -2.37 -8.01 15.79
N ALA A 10 -1.93 -8.66 14.70
CA ALA A 10 -1.98 -8.12 13.35
C ALA A 10 -1.40 -6.68 13.27
N ASP A 11 -0.41 -6.37 14.11
CA ASP A 11 0.07 -5.00 14.37
C ASP A 11 1.03 -4.48 13.28
N THR A 12 1.55 -5.38 12.44
CA THR A 12 2.48 -5.03 11.37
C THR A 12 1.75 -4.66 10.09
N GLN A 13 1.73 -3.37 9.78
CA GLN A 13 1.40 -2.87 8.45
C GLN A 13 2.53 -3.29 7.51
N ASN A 14 2.26 -4.20 6.57
CA ASN A 14 3.26 -4.69 5.63
C ASN A 14 3.65 -3.55 4.67
N SER A 15 4.80 -2.91 4.91
CA SER A 15 5.30 -1.82 4.07
C SER A 15 5.44 -2.22 2.60
N ASN A 16 5.71 -3.50 2.31
CA ASN A 16 5.81 -4.00 0.94
C ASN A 16 4.44 -4.02 0.25
N GLU A 17 3.36 -4.38 0.96
CA GLU A 17 2.00 -4.27 0.41
C GLU A 17 1.61 -2.83 0.15
N ALA A 18 1.92 -1.93 1.07
CA ALA A 18 1.63 -0.50 0.92
C ALA A 18 2.37 0.09 -0.28
N PHE A 19 3.66 -0.23 -0.44
CA PHE A 19 4.44 0.18 -1.61
C PHE A 19 3.90 -0.41 -2.91
N ASN A 20 3.63 -1.71 -2.95
CA ASN A 20 3.06 -2.37 -4.13
C ASN A 20 1.72 -1.76 -4.54
N SER A 21 0.89 -1.37 -3.56
CA SER A 21 -0.35 -0.62 -3.83
C SER A 21 -0.08 0.69 -4.57
N CYS A 22 0.96 1.45 -4.19
CA CYS A 22 1.36 2.66 -4.91
C CYS A 22 1.80 2.37 -6.35
N VAL A 23 2.55 1.29 -6.59
CA VAL A 23 2.96 0.87 -7.94
C VAL A 23 1.73 0.53 -8.79
N TRP A 24 0.82 -0.29 -8.27
CA TRP A 24 -0.37 -0.73 -8.99
C TRP A 24 -1.42 0.37 -9.16
N HIS A 25 -1.37 1.43 -8.35
CA HIS A 25 -2.16 2.63 -8.56
C HIS A 25 -1.72 3.40 -9.82
N LEU A 26 -0.41 3.40 -10.13
CA LEU A 26 0.13 4.02 -11.34
C LEU A 26 -0.01 3.13 -12.57
N VAL A 27 0.15 1.81 -12.39
CA VAL A 27 0.05 0.82 -13.47
C VAL A 27 -0.93 -0.27 -13.04
N PRO A 28 -2.23 -0.12 -13.34
CA PRO A 28 -3.24 -1.09 -12.94
C PRO A 28 -2.95 -2.48 -13.49
N LYS A 29 -3.10 -3.51 -12.64
CA LYS A 29 -2.83 -4.91 -13.00
C LYS A 29 -3.69 -5.46 -14.14
N ASN A 30 -4.87 -4.87 -14.33
CA ASN A 30 -5.80 -5.24 -15.40
C ASN A 30 -5.42 -4.63 -16.77
N MET A 31 -4.33 -3.86 -16.84
CA MET A 31 -3.83 -3.28 -18.08
C MET A 31 -2.44 -3.83 -18.39
N PHE A 32 -2.20 -4.17 -19.65
CA PHE A 32 -0.87 -4.56 -20.09
C PHE A 32 0.07 -3.35 -20.05
N ALA A 33 1.23 -3.51 -19.40
CA ALA A 33 2.30 -2.53 -19.37
C ALA A 33 3.64 -3.20 -19.62
N GLY A 34 4.44 -2.63 -20.52
CA GLY A 34 5.79 -3.12 -20.79
C GLY A 34 6.73 -2.89 -19.61
N LYS A 35 7.82 -3.67 -19.54
CA LYS A 35 8.82 -3.62 -18.46
C LYS A 35 9.25 -2.19 -18.10
N LYS A 36 9.58 -1.37 -19.10
CA LYS A 36 10.04 0.02 -18.88
C LYS A 36 8.99 0.90 -18.18
N ILE A 37 7.69 0.69 -18.48
CA ILE A 37 6.60 1.45 -17.87
C ILE A 37 6.49 1.08 -16.40
N VAL A 38 6.54 -0.22 -16.08
CA VAL A 38 6.49 -0.72 -14.69
C VAL A 38 7.69 -0.22 -13.89
N GLU A 39 8.87 -0.17 -14.51
CA GLU A 39 10.09 0.34 -13.89
C GLU A 39 9.99 1.84 -13.55
N ILE A 40 9.53 2.67 -14.50
CA ILE A 40 9.28 4.10 -14.26
C ILE A 40 8.23 4.29 -13.16
N ALA A 41 7.13 3.52 -13.21
CA ALA A 41 6.10 3.58 -12.19
C ALA A 41 6.62 3.19 -10.81
N SER A 42 7.54 2.23 -10.73
CA SER A 42 8.19 1.82 -9.48
C SER A 42 9.04 2.97 -8.89
N TYR A 43 9.78 3.70 -9.73
CA TYR A 43 10.52 4.88 -9.27
C TYR A 43 9.59 6.01 -8.81
N CYS A 44 8.53 6.30 -9.57
CA CYS A 44 7.53 7.30 -9.17
C CYS A 44 6.79 6.91 -7.87
N ALA A 45 6.48 5.63 -7.69
CA ALA A 45 5.90 5.09 -6.47
C ALA A 45 6.87 5.27 -5.29
N ALA A 46 8.17 5.02 -5.47
CA ALA A 46 9.17 5.21 -4.43
C ALA A 46 9.27 6.69 -4.00
N CYS A 47 9.24 7.63 -4.94
CA CYS A 47 9.19 9.06 -4.64
C CYS A 47 7.96 9.41 -3.80
N THR A 48 6.76 9.00 -4.26
CA THR A 48 5.49 9.34 -3.59
C THR A 48 5.30 8.64 -2.25
N PHE A 49 5.83 7.43 -2.10
CA PHE A 49 5.79 6.67 -0.85
C PHE A 49 6.71 7.28 0.21
N ASN A 50 7.94 7.65 -0.15
CA ASN A 50 8.91 8.17 0.81
C ASN A 50 8.71 9.67 1.07
N GLU A 51 8.81 10.48 0.01
CA GLU A 51 8.93 11.94 0.13
C GLU A 51 7.65 12.69 -0.28
N GLY A 52 6.73 12.02 -0.98
CA GLY A 52 5.50 12.64 -1.46
C GLY A 52 5.61 13.15 -2.91
N PHE A 53 4.86 14.18 -3.26
CA PHE A 53 4.73 14.66 -4.63
C PHE A 53 5.82 15.67 -5.06
N GLN A 54 6.58 16.24 -4.12
CA GLN A 54 7.64 17.22 -4.46
C GLN A 54 8.70 16.66 -5.43
N PRO A 55 9.23 15.43 -5.26
CA PRO A 55 10.23 14.91 -6.19
C PRO A 55 9.65 14.69 -7.60
N LEU A 56 8.36 14.36 -7.73
CA LEU A 56 7.72 14.24 -9.04
C LEU A 56 7.70 15.58 -9.79
N LEU A 57 7.46 16.69 -9.08
CA LEU A 57 7.57 18.02 -9.69
C LEU A 57 8.99 18.30 -10.18
N LYS A 58 10.01 17.84 -9.44
CA LYS A 58 11.42 18.00 -9.84
C LYS A 58 11.78 17.16 -11.06
N VAL A 59 11.25 15.93 -11.14
CA VAL A 59 11.40 15.07 -12.33
C VAL A 59 10.76 15.75 -13.55
N MET A 60 9.53 16.26 -13.40
CA MET A 60 8.84 16.99 -14.47
C MET A 60 9.62 18.22 -14.94
N GLU A 61 10.14 19.02 -14.01
CA GLU A 61 11.01 20.18 -14.33
C GLU A 61 12.26 19.76 -15.11
N THR A 62 12.89 18.65 -14.70
CA THR A 62 14.08 18.10 -15.36
C THR A 62 13.78 17.62 -16.79
N MET A 63 12.55 17.16 -17.03
CA MET A 63 12.05 16.81 -18.36
C MET A 63 11.62 18.03 -19.20
N GLY A 64 11.82 19.26 -18.69
CA GLY A 64 11.49 20.50 -19.38
C GLY A 64 10.05 20.98 -19.17
N VAL A 65 9.30 20.39 -18.23
CA VAL A 65 7.95 20.84 -17.90
C VAL A 65 8.01 22.02 -16.93
N THR A 66 7.41 23.15 -17.32
CA THR A 66 7.30 24.31 -16.42
C THR A 66 6.26 24.04 -15.33
N ILE A 67 6.69 24.07 -14.06
CA ILE A 67 5.80 23.85 -12.92
C ILE A 67 5.04 25.14 -12.59
N GLY A 68 3.74 25.15 -12.87
CA GLY A 68 2.86 26.25 -12.49
C GLY A 68 2.53 26.27 -11.00
N ARG A 69 2.11 27.43 -10.51
CA ARG A 69 1.71 27.64 -9.10
C ARG A 69 0.67 26.62 -8.62
N ASN A 70 -0.36 26.36 -9.43
CA ASN A 70 -1.44 25.43 -9.07
C ASN A 70 -0.91 23.99 -8.89
N ALA A 71 0.05 23.56 -9.72
CA ALA A 71 0.65 22.23 -9.59
C ALA A 71 1.47 22.11 -8.30
N ALA A 72 2.25 23.15 -7.97
CA ALA A 72 3.00 23.21 -6.72
C ALA A 72 2.09 23.22 -5.48
N GLU A 73 0.99 23.98 -5.51
CA GLU A 73 0.01 24.02 -4.43
C GLU A 73 -0.75 22.68 -4.29
N LEU A 74 -1.11 22.03 -5.40
CA LEU A 74 -1.74 20.71 -5.40
C LEU A 74 -0.82 19.64 -4.78
N ALA A 75 0.47 19.64 -5.13
CA ALA A 75 1.44 18.70 -4.55
C ALA A 75 1.52 18.89 -3.03
N LYS A 76 1.64 20.14 -2.56
CA LYS A 76 1.65 20.45 -1.11
C LYS A 76 0.36 20.02 -0.41
N LEU A 77 -0.80 20.20 -1.06
CA LEU A 77 -2.09 19.75 -0.52
C LEU A 77 -2.13 18.22 -0.39
N ARG A 78 -1.70 17.49 -1.43
CA ARG A 78 -1.65 16.02 -1.41
C ARG A 78 -0.71 15.51 -0.31
N ASP A 79 0.46 16.11 -0.17
CA ASP A 79 1.43 15.71 0.86
C ASP A 79 0.88 15.95 2.27
N ARG A 80 0.19 17.07 2.50
CA ARG A 80 -0.50 17.34 3.78
C ARG A 80 -1.59 16.30 4.06
N ASN A 81 -2.43 16.00 3.08
CA ASN A 81 -3.50 15.00 3.24
C ASN A 81 -2.93 13.60 3.53
N ARG A 82 -1.82 13.24 2.86
CA ARG A 82 -1.10 11.98 3.10
C ARG A 82 -0.61 11.88 4.54
N ILE A 83 0.05 12.93 5.04
CA ILE A 83 0.55 12.99 6.43
C ILE A 83 -0.61 12.94 7.42
N GLN A 84 -1.69 13.69 7.18
CA GLN A 84 -2.87 13.67 8.04
C GLN A 84 -3.54 12.29 8.09
N ALA A 85 -3.66 11.61 6.94
CA ALA A 85 -4.18 10.25 6.87
C ALA A 85 -3.28 9.26 7.61
N ALA A 86 -1.96 9.37 7.46
CA ALA A 86 -0.99 8.54 8.17
C ALA A 86 -1.10 8.74 9.70
N ASN A 87 -1.15 9.99 10.17
CA ASN A 87 -1.32 10.32 11.58
C ASN A 87 -2.66 9.79 12.14
N ARG A 88 -3.74 9.86 11.37
CA ARG A 88 -5.03 9.29 11.76
C ARG A 88 -4.96 7.76 11.84
N GLN A 89 -4.25 7.12 10.91
CA GLN A 89 -4.10 5.66 10.89
C GLN A 89 -3.17 5.15 11.99
N SER A 90 -2.23 5.97 12.47
CA SER A 90 -1.35 5.64 13.59
C SER A 90 -2.02 5.76 14.96
N LEU A 91 -3.20 6.37 15.07
CA LEU A 91 -3.98 6.41 16.31
C LEU A 91 -4.31 4.98 16.79
N ASN A 92 -4.17 4.73 18.09
CA ASN A 92 -4.44 3.41 18.69
C ASN A 92 -5.87 2.94 18.41
N SER A 93 -6.86 3.81 18.55
CA SER A 93 -8.26 3.49 18.23
C SER A 93 -8.51 3.13 16.76
N SER A 94 -7.67 3.62 15.84
CA SER A 94 -7.70 3.22 14.43
C SER A 94 -7.01 1.87 14.23
N LYS A 95 -5.95 1.57 15.00
CA LYS A 95 -5.24 0.28 14.95
C LYS A 95 -6.09 -0.85 15.53
N GLU A 96 -6.64 -0.65 16.73
CA GLU A 96 -7.51 -1.60 17.43
C GLU A 96 -8.68 -2.03 16.55
N ARG A 97 -9.41 -1.06 15.98
CA ARG A 97 -10.51 -1.36 15.03
C ARG A 97 -10.06 -2.16 13.81
N ARG A 98 -8.85 -1.90 13.27
CA ARG A 98 -8.32 -2.68 12.14
C ARG A 98 -7.98 -4.11 12.57
N THR A 99 -7.39 -4.28 13.75
CA THR A 99 -7.09 -5.61 14.32
C THR A 99 -8.37 -6.39 14.56
N GLU A 100 -9.41 -5.78 15.14
CA GLU A 100 -10.73 -6.41 15.32
C GLU A 100 -11.32 -6.89 13.99
N LEU A 101 -11.33 -6.02 12.97
CA LEU A 101 -11.84 -6.37 11.63
C LEU A 101 -11.05 -7.50 10.98
N ARG A 102 -9.71 -7.49 11.09
CA ARG A 102 -8.86 -8.59 10.58
C ARG A 102 -9.10 -9.89 11.32
N ASN A 103 -9.23 -9.86 12.64
CA ASN A 103 -9.49 -11.06 13.44
C ASN A 103 -10.85 -11.67 13.08
N MET A 104 -11.89 -10.85 12.88
CA MET A 104 -13.19 -11.32 12.40
C MET A 104 -13.09 -11.97 11.02
N GLN A 105 -12.32 -11.37 10.10
CA GLN A 105 -12.13 -11.92 8.76
C GLN A 105 -11.29 -13.21 8.77
N SER A 106 -10.26 -13.28 9.63
CA SER A 106 -9.46 -14.50 9.80
C SER A 106 -10.31 -15.64 10.34
N GLY A 107 -11.12 -15.39 11.37
CA GLY A 107 -12.04 -16.41 11.90
C GLY A 107 -13.09 -16.87 10.89
N GLN A 108 -13.53 -16.00 9.97
CA GLN A 108 -14.39 -16.40 8.85
C GLN A 108 -13.65 -17.29 7.85
N ASN A 109 -12.41 -16.95 7.50
CA ASN A 109 -11.59 -17.78 6.61
C ASN A 109 -11.31 -19.14 7.24
N ASP A 110 -10.94 -19.19 8.53
CA ASP A 110 -10.72 -20.44 9.26
C ASP A 110 -11.98 -21.32 9.24
N TYR A 111 -13.17 -20.71 9.39
CA TYR A 111 -14.45 -21.42 9.26
C TYR A 111 -14.69 -21.97 7.85
N TYR A 112 -14.36 -21.21 6.80
CA TYR A 112 -14.47 -21.70 5.42
C TYR A 112 -13.47 -22.83 5.15
N ASP A 113 -12.23 -22.71 5.63
CA ASP A 113 -11.20 -23.74 5.49
C ASP A 113 -11.59 -25.04 6.22
N GLU A 114 -12.20 -24.94 7.41
CA GLU A 114 -12.77 -26.10 8.13
C GLU A 114 -13.94 -26.75 7.37
N GLN A 115 -14.80 -25.95 6.75
CA GLN A 115 -15.97 -26.43 5.99
C GLN A 115 -15.61 -27.03 4.63
N GLU A 116 -14.60 -26.48 3.94
CA GLU A 116 -14.12 -27.01 2.65
C GLU A 116 -13.26 -28.27 2.84
N GLY A 117 -12.64 -28.44 4.01
CA GLY A 117 -11.77 -29.57 4.31
C GLY A 117 -10.51 -29.60 3.43
N ILE A 118 -9.72 -30.68 3.52
CA ILE A 118 -8.43 -30.80 2.83
C ILE A 118 -8.61 -31.11 1.32
N MET A 119 -9.33 -30.28 0.58
CA MET A 119 -9.57 -30.49 -0.86
C MET A 119 -8.47 -29.89 -1.75
N TYR A 120 -7.70 -28.89 -1.26
CA TYR A 120 -6.66 -28.20 -2.03
C TYR A 120 -5.41 -27.89 -1.20
N GLY A 121 -4.78 -28.92 -0.64
CA GLY A 121 -3.44 -28.80 -0.06
C GLY A 121 -2.35 -28.87 -1.14
N ALA A 122 -1.31 -28.04 -1.03
CA ALA A 122 -0.12 -28.16 -1.87
C ALA A 122 0.51 -29.55 -1.66
N GLY A 123 0.49 -30.40 -2.70
CA GLY A 123 1.00 -31.78 -2.64
C GLY A 123 -0.09 -32.86 -2.54
N ILE A 124 -1.37 -32.50 -2.56
CA ILE A 124 -2.46 -33.48 -2.71
C ILE A 124 -2.58 -33.80 -4.20
N ALA A 125 -1.72 -34.71 -4.64
CA ALA A 125 -1.88 -35.39 -5.91
C ALA A 125 -3.10 -36.33 -5.80
N ASN A 126 -4.05 -36.19 -6.73
CA ASN A 126 -4.96 -37.29 -7.07
C ASN A 126 -4.20 -38.38 -7.82
#